data_AF-A0AAU7VKU1-F1
#
_entry.id   AF-A0AAU7VKU1-F1
#
_cell.length_a   1.000
_cell.length_b   1.000
_cell.length_c   1.000
_cell.angle_alpha   90.00
_cell.angle_beta   90.00
_cell.angle_gamma   90.00
#
_symmetry.space_group_name_H-M   'P 1'
#
loop_
_entity.id
_entity.type
_entity.pdbx_description
1 polymer ?
#
loop_
_entity_poly.entity_id
_entity_poly.type
_entity_poly.pdbx_seq_one_letter_code
_entity_poly.pdbx_strand_id
1 'polypeptide(L)'
;MIELSLKNISKYYGAHQILSNISFELKTKERVGLIGANGTGKTTIFKIITGEEPQDSGEINKRKDLKIGCLRQIPVYPDGYTVEDVLNTSFAEHQKVQQKLNQLEHQMTSQSSSNLENTIRDYGKLQQTFEEMGGYQIELDINRICNGLNISRDLRQRKFNLLSGGEKTTTILAQLLLKQPDLLLLDEPSNHLDIESLEWLEEYLKQYEGTVCIISHDRYFLDQVVTRVIEVESGECNVYHGDYSYFMKEKERRLMEQFEQYQNQQKKIKAIEKTIKDLKDWGNRAENPKFHKRAASMQKRLDKMEKIEKVALEQRKVNLGFSDGGRSSNEVFVQRN
;
A
#
# COMPACT_ATOMS: atom_id res chain seq x y z
N MET A 1 13.87 2.86 -13.14
CA MET A 1 13.17 3.97 -13.83
C MET A 1 12.04 4.44 -12.91
N ILE A 2 11.54 5.67 -13.03
CA ILE A 2 10.37 6.11 -12.25
C ILE A 2 9.12 5.62 -12.97
N GLU A 3 8.27 4.87 -12.28
CA GLU A 3 6.98 4.40 -12.81
C GLU A 3 5.88 5.43 -12.55
N LEU A 4 5.91 6.04 -11.37
CA LEU A 4 4.89 6.93 -10.86
C LEU A 4 5.55 8.01 -9.99
N SER A 5 5.15 9.27 -10.16
CA SER A 5 5.57 10.39 -9.32
C SER A 5 4.35 11.21 -8.91
N LEU A 6 4.18 11.41 -7.61
CA LEU A 6 3.22 12.34 -7.01
C LEU A 6 4.01 13.55 -6.54
N LYS A 7 3.55 14.75 -6.88
CA LYS A 7 4.16 16.01 -6.46
C LYS A 7 3.11 16.94 -5.87
N ASN A 8 3.28 17.30 -4.60
CA ASN A 8 2.44 18.23 -3.85
C ASN A 8 0.95 17.90 -3.92
N ILE A 9 0.60 16.61 -3.90
CA ILE A 9 -0.78 16.16 -3.99
C ILE A 9 -1.53 16.55 -2.71
N SER A 10 -2.63 17.28 -2.86
CA SER A 10 -3.56 17.55 -1.76
C SER A 10 -4.99 17.17 -2.12
N LYS A 11 -5.75 16.76 -1.11
CA LYS A 11 -7.14 16.31 -1.25
C LYS A 11 -7.98 16.74 -0.05
N TYR A 12 -9.16 17.27 -0.36
CA TYR A 12 -10.20 17.68 0.57
C TYR A 12 -11.46 16.86 0.35
N TYR A 13 -12.13 16.53 1.45
CA TYR A 13 -13.52 16.10 1.42
C TYR A 13 -14.35 17.11 2.23
N GLY A 14 -15.15 17.91 1.53
CA GLY A 14 -15.81 19.07 2.12
C GLY A 14 -14.79 20.05 2.69
N ALA A 15 -14.87 20.34 3.99
CA ALA A 15 -13.94 21.23 4.69
C ALA A 15 -12.70 20.53 5.26
N HIS A 16 -12.63 19.20 5.20
CA HIS A 16 -11.55 18.42 5.81
C HIS A 16 -10.47 18.08 4.81
N GLN A 17 -9.26 18.59 5.04
CA GLN A 17 -8.07 18.19 4.29
C GLN A 17 -7.61 16.81 4.75
N ILE A 18 -7.63 15.83 3.86
CA ILE A 18 -7.16 14.46 4.14
C ILE A 18 -5.70 14.29 3.71
N LEU A 19 -5.30 14.89 2.59
CA LEU A 19 -3.93 14.86 2.08
C LEU A 19 -3.39 16.28 1.95
N SER A 20 -2.15 16.51 2.39
CA SER A 20 -1.49 17.83 2.32
C SER A 20 -0.06 17.70 1.78
N ASN A 21 0.16 18.17 0.56
CA ASN A 21 1.48 18.21 -0.09
C ASN A 21 2.19 16.84 -0.19
N ILE A 22 1.43 15.76 -0.43
CA ILE A 22 1.98 14.41 -0.59
C ILE A 22 2.90 14.38 -1.83
N SER A 23 4.17 14.07 -1.61
CA SER A 23 5.20 14.02 -2.64
C SER A 23 6.09 12.78 -2.49
N PHE A 24 5.97 11.84 -3.40
CA PHE A 24 6.85 10.67 -3.46
C PHE A 24 6.85 10.08 -4.87
N GLU A 25 7.85 9.23 -5.13
CA GLU A 25 7.99 8.51 -6.40
C GLU A 25 8.02 7.02 -6.13
N LEU A 26 7.49 6.21 -7.03
CA LEU A 26 7.65 4.76 -7.08
C LEU A 26 8.53 4.40 -8.27
N LYS A 27 9.57 3.61 -8.04
CA LYS A 27 10.50 3.17 -9.09
C LYS A 27 10.29 1.70 -9.44
N THR A 28 10.69 1.34 -10.65
CA THR A 28 10.63 -0.02 -11.17
C THR A 28 11.26 -1.00 -10.18
N LYS A 29 10.59 -2.15 -9.93
CA LYS A 29 11.04 -3.22 -9.03
C LYS A 29 11.14 -2.83 -7.55
N GLU A 30 10.60 -1.67 -7.14
CA GLU A 30 10.52 -1.36 -5.72
C GLU A 30 9.37 -2.09 -5.05
N ARG A 31 9.56 -2.44 -3.78
CA ARG A 31 8.51 -2.92 -2.88
C ARG A 31 8.38 -1.91 -1.77
N VAL A 32 7.25 -1.22 -1.74
CA VAL A 32 7.03 -0.02 -0.94
C VAL A 32 5.86 -0.24 0.00
N GLY A 33 6.06 0.05 1.29
CA GLY A 33 5.00 0.03 2.29
C GLY A 33 4.45 1.44 2.48
N LEU A 34 3.16 1.64 2.29
CA LEU A 34 2.47 2.89 2.57
C LEU A 34 1.78 2.78 3.94
N ILE A 35 2.36 3.43 4.95
CA ILE A 35 2.00 3.26 6.37
C ILE A 35 1.45 4.58 6.92
N GLY A 36 0.62 4.50 7.94
CA GLY A 36 0.03 5.67 8.59
C GLY A 36 -1.16 5.27 9.45
N ALA A 37 -1.62 6.16 10.32
CA ALA A 37 -2.80 5.93 11.13
C ALA A 37 -4.08 5.74 10.27
N ASN A 38 -5.15 5.24 10.88
CA ASN A 38 -6.44 5.14 10.20
C ASN A 38 -6.97 6.54 9.92
N GLY A 39 -7.51 6.74 8.71
CA GLY A 39 -8.01 8.05 8.27
C GLY A 39 -6.95 9.01 7.73
N THR A 40 -5.67 8.63 7.63
CA THR A 40 -4.62 9.50 7.04
C THR A 40 -4.64 9.58 5.50
N GLY A 41 -5.61 8.92 4.85
CA GLY A 41 -5.79 9.02 3.40
C GLY A 41 -4.99 8.05 2.54
N LYS A 42 -4.36 7.00 3.11
CA LYS A 42 -3.63 5.95 2.36
C LYS A 42 -4.46 5.37 1.20
N THR A 43 -5.69 4.94 1.51
CA THR A 43 -6.63 4.43 0.52
C THR A 43 -7.03 5.50 -0.50
N THR A 44 -7.12 6.77 -0.10
CA THR A 44 -7.37 7.90 -1.02
C THR A 44 -6.20 8.11 -1.97
N ILE A 45 -4.95 7.94 -1.53
CA ILE A 45 -3.77 7.97 -2.40
C ILE A 45 -3.92 6.90 -3.49
N PHE A 46 -4.32 5.68 -3.13
CA PHE A 46 -4.58 4.64 -4.14
C PHE A 46 -5.66 5.05 -5.15
N LYS A 47 -6.75 5.70 -4.71
CA LYS A 47 -7.80 6.22 -5.64
C LYS A 47 -7.26 7.24 -6.63
N ILE A 48 -6.40 8.13 -6.16
CA ILE A 48 -5.78 9.15 -7.01
C ILE A 48 -4.83 8.47 -8.00
N ILE A 49 -4.07 7.47 -7.56
CA ILE A 49 -3.18 6.70 -8.42
C ILE A 49 -3.96 5.89 -9.47
N THR A 50 -5.08 5.27 -9.11
CA THR A 50 -5.91 4.52 -10.09
C THR A 50 -6.74 5.44 -10.98
N GLY A 51 -6.90 6.72 -10.61
CA GLY A 51 -7.70 7.71 -11.35
C GLY A 51 -9.19 7.65 -11.01
N GLU A 52 -9.59 6.92 -9.97
CA GLU A 52 -10.96 6.85 -9.49
C GLU A 52 -11.42 8.15 -8.83
N GLU A 53 -10.48 8.87 -8.21
CA GLU A 53 -10.74 10.20 -7.65
C GLU A 53 -9.67 11.20 -8.10
N PRO A 54 -10.06 12.43 -8.47
CA PRO A 54 -9.10 13.47 -8.81
C PRO A 54 -8.45 14.03 -7.54
N GLN A 55 -7.19 14.46 -7.64
CA GLN A 55 -6.57 15.37 -6.67
C GLN A 55 -7.14 16.79 -6.83
N ASP A 56 -7.10 17.59 -5.76
CA ASP A 56 -7.54 19.00 -5.82
C ASP A 56 -6.39 19.95 -6.14
N SER A 57 -5.16 19.56 -5.80
CA SER A 57 -3.92 20.25 -6.19
C SER A 57 -2.76 19.27 -6.31
N GLY A 58 -1.68 19.73 -6.95
CA GLY A 58 -0.50 18.91 -7.25
C GLY A 58 -0.60 18.18 -8.57
N GLU A 59 0.45 17.41 -8.88
CA GLU A 59 0.62 16.72 -10.16
C GLU A 59 0.92 15.24 -9.95
N ILE A 60 0.30 14.40 -10.79
CA ILE A 60 0.57 12.97 -10.88
C ILE A 60 1.14 12.66 -12.26
N ASN A 61 2.36 12.11 -12.29
CA ASN A 61 3.03 11.70 -13.51
C ASN A 61 3.17 10.18 -13.52
N LYS A 62 2.65 9.53 -14.56
CA LYS A 62 2.74 8.08 -14.79
C LYS A 62 3.61 7.81 -16.00
N ARG A 63 4.39 6.74 -15.97
CA ARG A 63 5.06 6.22 -17.17
C ARG A 63 4.01 5.93 -18.24
N LYS A 64 4.36 6.19 -19.50
CA LYS A 64 3.49 5.84 -20.64
C LYS A 64 3.20 4.33 -20.61
N ASP A 65 1.94 3.97 -20.88
CA ASP A 65 1.46 2.59 -20.93
C ASP A 65 1.62 1.78 -19.61
N LEU A 66 1.74 2.47 -18.46
CA LEU A 66 1.81 1.84 -17.14
C LEU A 66 0.52 1.08 -16.82
N LYS A 67 0.62 -0.25 -16.69
CA LYS A 67 -0.49 -1.09 -16.23
C LYS A 67 -0.54 -1.09 -14.71
N ILE A 68 -1.62 -0.57 -14.14
CA ILE A 68 -1.84 -0.52 -12.69
C ILE A 68 -2.90 -1.55 -12.32
N GLY A 69 -2.60 -2.42 -11.37
CA GLY A 69 -3.57 -3.31 -10.75
C GLY A 69 -3.78 -2.94 -9.28
N CYS A 70 -5.03 -2.88 -8.83
CA CYS A 70 -5.37 -2.52 -7.45
C CYS A 70 -6.28 -3.57 -6.79
N LEU A 71 -5.84 -4.12 -5.66
CA LEU A 71 -6.65 -4.98 -4.81
C LEU A 71 -7.47 -4.11 -3.86
N ARG A 72 -8.66 -3.71 -4.29
CA ARG A 72 -9.61 -3.02 -3.39
C ARG A 72 -11.06 -3.13 -3.85
N GLN A 73 -11.29 -3.02 -5.15
CA GLN A 73 -12.63 -3.12 -5.70
C GLN A 73 -12.89 -4.55 -6.15
N ILE A 74 -13.92 -5.17 -5.58
CA ILE A 74 -14.47 -6.42 -6.09
C ILE A 74 -15.30 -6.07 -7.34
N PRO A 75 -14.88 -6.46 -8.55
CA PRO A 75 -15.66 -6.20 -9.75
C PRO A 75 -16.98 -6.96 -9.71
N VAL A 76 -18.00 -6.41 -10.36
CA VAL A 76 -19.28 -7.11 -10.58
C VAL A 76 -19.14 -7.96 -11.83
N TYR A 77 -19.38 -9.27 -11.69
CA TYR A 77 -19.38 -10.21 -12.81
C TYR A 77 -20.82 -10.59 -13.19
N PRO A 78 -21.05 -10.96 -14.47
CA PRO A 78 -22.35 -11.46 -14.90
C PRO A 78 -22.80 -12.67 -14.07
N ASP A 79 -24.12 -12.85 -13.96
CA ASP A 79 -24.67 -13.99 -13.24
C ASP A 79 -24.23 -15.31 -13.86
N GLY A 80 -23.87 -16.26 -12.99
CA GLY A 80 -23.40 -17.59 -13.38
C GLY A 80 -21.89 -17.71 -13.54
N TYR A 81 -21.14 -16.61 -13.55
CA TYR A 81 -19.67 -16.67 -13.56
C TYR A 81 -19.15 -17.44 -12.35
N THR A 82 -18.30 -18.42 -12.62
CA THR A 82 -17.55 -19.17 -11.61
C THR A 82 -16.26 -18.45 -11.26
N VAL A 83 -15.60 -18.87 -10.17
CA VAL A 83 -14.25 -18.40 -9.84
C VAL A 83 -13.28 -18.72 -10.98
N GLU A 84 -13.37 -19.90 -11.57
CA GLU A 84 -12.57 -20.29 -12.73
C GLU A 84 -12.77 -19.33 -13.91
N ASP A 85 -14.02 -18.94 -14.20
CA ASP A 85 -14.31 -17.97 -15.26
C ASP A 85 -13.67 -16.61 -14.96
N VAL A 86 -13.77 -16.14 -13.70
CA VAL A 86 -13.16 -14.89 -13.23
C VAL A 86 -11.64 -14.91 -13.42
N LEU A 87 -10.96 -16.00 -13.05
CA LEU A 87 -9.50 -16.12 -13.22
C LEU A 87 -9.12 -16.12 -14.71
N ASN A 88 -9.87 -16.86 -15.53
CA ASN A 88 -9.66 -16.97 -16.97
C ASN A 88 -9.82 -15.63 -17.71
N THR A 89 -10.60 -14.68 -17.18
CA THR A 89 -10.67 -13.32 -17.78
C THR A 89 -9.32 -12.60 -17.85
N SER A 90 -8.35 -12.99 -17.02
CA SER A 90 -6.97 -12.46 -17.06
C SER A 90 -6.25 -12.80 -18.36
N PHE A 91 -6.70 -13.84 -19.06
CA PHE A 91 -6.11 -14.38 -20.28
C PHE A 91 -7.00 -14.20 -21.51
N ALA A 92 -7.90 -13.19 -21.49
CA ALA A 92 -8.84 -12.96 -22.59
C ALA A 92 -8.15 -12.74 -23.95
N GLU A 93 -6.97 -12.10 -23.98
CA GLU A 93 -6.19 -11.93 -25.21
C GLU A 93 -5.62 -13.27 -25.71
N HIS A 94 -5.10 -14.12 -24.81
CA HIS A 94 -4.67 -15.47 -25.17
C HIS A 94 -5.82 -16.29 -25.75
N GLN A 95 -6.99 -16.23 -25.13
CA GLN A 95 -8.18 -16.93 -25.61
C GLN A 95 -8.60 -16.48 -27.01
N LYS A 96 -8.52 -15.17 -27.32
CA LYS A 96 -8.78 -14.66 -28.68
C LYS A 96 -7.79 -15.22 -29.70
N VAL A 97 -6.51 -15.32 -29.36
CA VAL A 97 -5.49 -15.88 -30.26
C VAL A 97 -5.71 -17.38 -30.44
N GLN A 98 -6.00 -18.13 -29.36
CA GLN A 98 -6.32 -19.55 -29.43
C GLN A 98 -7.55 -19.83 -30.31
N GLN A 99 -8.61 -19.03 -30.18
CA GLN A 99 -9.80 -19.16 -31.03
C GLN A 99 -9.48 -18.94 -32.51
N LYS A 100 -8.62 -17.97 -32.83
CA LYS A 100 -8.17 -17.74 -34.22
C LYS A 100 -7.32 -18.90 -34.75
N LEU A 101 -6.45 -19.49 -33.93
CA LEU A 101 -5.68 -20.68 -34.30
C LEU A 101 -6.62 -21.84 -34.68
N ASN A 102 -7.60 -22.13 -33.83
CA ASN A 102 -8.59 -23.19 -34.09
C ASN A 102 -9.40 -22.91 -35.37
N GLN A 103 -9.74 -21.64 -35.64
CA GLN A 103 -10.43 -21.25 -36.89
C GLN A 103 -9.56 -21.52 -38.13
N LEU A 104 -8.27 -21.19 -38.07
CA LEU A 104 -7.34 -21.46 -39.17
C LEU A 104 -7.14 -22.97 -39.40
N GLU A 105 -7.09 -23.78 -38.34
CA GLU A 105 -7.05 -25.25 -38.45
C GLU A 105 -8.28 -25.82 -39.18
N HIS A 106 -9.46 -25.31 -38.86
CA HIS A 106 -10.69 -25.69 -39.57
C HIS A 106 -10.68 -25.23 -41.04
N GLN A 107 -10.13 -24.06 -41.34
CA GLN A 107 -9.97 -23.57 -42.71
C GLN A 107 -9.00 -24.43 -43.52
N MET A 108 -7.89 -24.89 -42.92
CA MET A 108 -6.95 -25.81 -43.57
C MET A 108 -7.59 -27.15 -43.93
N THR A 109 -8.56 -27.62 -43.14
CA THR A 109 -9.27 -28.88 -43.38
C THR A 109 -10.32 -28.77 -44.50
N SER A 110 -10.81 -27.56 -44.80
CA SER A 110 -11.99 -27.34 -45.65
C SER A 110 -11.73 -26.59 -46.97
N GLN A 111 -10.54 -25.99 -47.16
CA GLN A 111 -10.24 -25.14 -48.33
C GLN A 111 -9.47 -25.85 -49.45
N SER A 112 -9.70 -25.35 -50.68
CA SER A 112 -8.96 -25.70 -51.89
C SER A 112 -7.55 -25.10 -51.88
N SER A 113 -6.62 -25.74 -52.61
CA SER A 113 -5.16 -25.52 -52.55
C SER A 113 -4.65 -24.08 -52.77
N SER A 114 -5.43 -23.16 -53.36
CA SER A 114 -4.96 -21.81 -53.71
C SER A 114 -4.80 -20.85 -52.53
N ASN A 115 -5.48 -21.07 -51.40
CA ASN A 115 -5.37 -20.21 -50.20
C ASN A 115 -4.63 -20.86 -49.03
N LEU A 116 -4.25 -22.13 -49.16
CA LEU A 116 -3.68 -22.93 -48.08
C LEU A 116 -2.32 -22.38 -47.60
N GLU A 117 -1.47 -21.90 -48.50
CA GLU A 117 -0.16 -21.34 -48.14
C GLU A 117 -0.25 -20.09 -47.26
N ASN A 118 -1.25 -19.22 -47.51
CA ASN A 118 -1.46 -18.04 -46.69
C ASN A 118 -2.00 -18.42 -45.30
N THR A 119 -2.95 -19.36 -45.24
CA THR A 119 -3.50 -19.87 -43.97
C THR A 119 -2.43 -20.51 -43.10
N ILE A 120 -1.51 -21.30 -43.68
CA ILE A 120 -0.37 -21.90 -42.95
C ILE A 120 0.57 -20.81 -42.42
N ARG A 121 0.87 -19.79 -43.23
CA ARG A 121 1.75 -18.69 -42.82
C ARG A 121 1.16 -17.89 -41.66
N ASP A 122 -0.13 -17.57 -41.73
CA ASP A 122 -0.82 -16.82 -40.68
C ASP A 122 -0.96 -17.64 -39.40
N TYR A 123 -1.21 -18.95 -39.53
CA TYR A 123 -1.19 -19.88 -38.40
C TYR A 123 0.17 -19.89 -37.71
N GLY A 124 1.27 -20.04 -38.46
CA GLY A 124 2.62 -20.04 -37.89
C GLY A 124 2.95 -18.76 -37.13
N LYS A 125 2.55 -17.59 -37.65
CA LYS A 125 2.72 -16.30 -36.95
C LYS A 125 1.91 -16.22 -35.65
N LEU A 126 0.64 -16.63 -35.69
CA LEU A 126 -0.22 -16.63 -34.51
C LEU A 126 0.24 -17.65 -33.47
N GLN A 127 0.77 -18.80 -33.89
CA GLN A 127 1.29 -19.82 -32.99
C GLN A 127 2.52 -19.30 -32.25
N GLN A 128 3.45 -18.67 -32.97
CA GLN A 128 4.61 -18.01 -32.36
C GLN A 128 4.16 -16.92 -31.37
N THR A 129 3.18 -16.10 -31.75
CA THR A 129 2.65 -15.04 -30.87
C THR A 129 2.01 -15.65 -29.62
N PHE A 130 1.26 -16.76 -29.76
CA PHE A 130 0.64 -17.47 -28.64
C PHE A 130 1.67 -18.05 -27.67
N GLU A 131 2.77 -18.59 -28.20
CA GLU A 131 3.89 -19.09 -27.41
C GLU A 131 4.64 -17.96 -26.67
N GLU A 132 4.95 -16.86 -27.36
CA GLU A 132 5.61 -15.68 -26.78
C GLU A 132 4.79 -15.03 -25.66
N MET A 133 3.47 -15.06 -25.76
CA MET A 133 2.57 -14.60 -24.69
C MET A 133 2.43 -15.60 -23.53
N GLY A 134 3.04 -16.79 -23.61
CA GLY A 134 2.96 -17.82 -22.58
C GLY A 134 1.65 -18.62 -22.60
N GLY A 135 0.98 -18.75 -23.75
CA GLY A 135 -0.34 -19.39 -23.86
C GLY A 135 -0.42 -20.82 -23.33
N TYR A 136 0.68 -21.58 -23.40
CA TYR A 136 0.75 -22.94 -22.86
C TYR A 136 0.99 -23.01 -21.34
N GLN A 137 1.34 -21.89 -20.69
CA GLN A 137 1.59 -21.82 -19.26
C GLN A 137 0.36 -21.39 -18.45
N ILE A 138 -0.71 -20.95 -19.10
CA ILE A 138 -1.93 -20.42 -18.45
C ILE A 138 -2.46 -21.35 -17.35
N GLU A 139 -2.63 -22.63 -17.65
CA GLU A 139 -3.16 -23.59 -16.68
C GLU A 139 -2.19 -23.83 -15.52
N LEU A 140 -0.88 -23.80 -15.78
CA LEU A 140 0.16 -23.92 -14.75
C LEU A 140 0.15 -22.70 -13.82
N ASP A 141 0.05 -21.50 -14.38
CA ASP A 141 0.00 -20.25 -13.62
C ASP A 141 -1.25 -20.16 -12.76
N ILE A 142 -2.43 -20.49 -13.33
CA ILE A 142 -3.68 -20.56 -12.57
C ILE A 142 -3.53 -21.55 -11.42
N ASN A 143 -3.05 -22.77 -11.68
CA ASN A 143 -2.91 -23.77 -10.62
C ASN A 143 -1.86 -23.35 -9.57
N ARG A 144 -0.75 -22.74 -9.97
CA ARG A 144 0.29 -22.25 -9.05
C ARG A 144 -0.27 -21.20 -8.10
N ILE A 145 -0.98 -20.20 -8.63
CA ILE A 145 -1.53 -19.09 -7.84
C ILE A 145 -2.70 -19.57 -6.98
N CYS A 146 -3.59 -20.41 -7.52
CA CYS A 146 -4.69 -20.98 -6.76
C CYS A 146 -4.20 -21.85 -5.61
N ASN A 147 -3.22 -22.72 -5.83
CA ASN A 147 -2.66 -23.55 -4.76
C ASN A 147 -1.98 -22.69 -3.69
N GLY A 148 -1.24 -21.64 -4.12
CA GLY A 148 -0.57 -20.73 -3.21
C GLY A 148 -1.51 -19.88 -2.35
N LEU A 149 -2.69 -19.54 -2.85
CA LEU A 149 -3.73 -18.79 -2.12
C LEU A 149 -4.82 -19.70 -1.53
N ASN A 150 -4.59 -21.01 -1.48
CA ASN A 150 -5.51 -22.02 -0.97
C ASN A 150 -6.92 -21.99 -1.61
N ILE A 151 -6.99 -21.66 -2.90
CA ILE A 151 -8.21 -21.70 -3.71
C ILE A 151 -8.44 -23.12 -4.21
N SER A 152 -9.22 -23.89 -3.47
CA SER A 152 -9.50 -25.30 -3.77
C SER A 152 -10.23 -25.49 -5.11
N ARG A 153 -10.11 -26.68 -5.70
CA ARG A 153 -10.80 -27.02 -6.96
C ARG A 153 -12.32 -26.88 -6.86
N ASP A 154 -12.89 -27.19 -5.70
CA ASP A 154 -14.33 -27.02 -5.45
C ASP A 154 -14.71 -25.54 -5.41
N LEU A 155 -13.89 -24.69 -4.79
CA LEU A 155 -14.10 -23.24 -4.77
C LEU A 155 -14.06 -22.65 -6.18
N ARG A 156 -13.15 -23.14 -7.04
CA ARG A 156 -13.03 -22.69 -8.44
C ARG A 156 -14.32 -22.86 -9.24
N GLN A 157 -15.09 -23.93 -8.97
CA GLN A 157 -16.35 -24.21 -9.67
C GLN A 157 -17.56 -23.47 -9.08
N ARG A 158 -17.42 -22.84 -7.90
CA ARG A 158 -18.51 -22.07 -7.30
C ARG A 158 -18.74 -20.77 -8.04
N LYS A 159 -20.01 -20.33 -8.05
CA LYS A 159 -20.40 -19.03 -8.60
C LYS A 159 -19.79 -17.91 -7.76
N PHE A 160 -19.11 -16.97 -8.43
CA PHE A 160 -18.43 -15.84 -7.79
C PHE A 160 -19.38 -15.01 -6.91
N ASN A 161 -20.61 -14.78 -7.37
CA ASN A 161 -21.58 -13.96 -6.65
C ASN A 161 -21.99 -14.57 -5.29
N LEU A 162 -21.88 -15.90 -5.13
CA LEU A 162 -22.26 -16.63 -3.91
C LEU A 162 -21.14 -16.74 -2.87
N LEU A 163 -19.93 -16.30 -3.20
CA LEU A 163 -18.78 -16.35 -2.29
C LEU A 163 -18.91 -15.36 -1.12
N SER A 164 -18.26 -15.70 -0.02
CA SER A 164 -18.02 -14.78 1.09
C SER A 164 -17.14 -13.60 0.67
N GLY A 165 -17.14 -12.51 1.44
CA GLY A 165 -16.31 -11.34 1.16
C GLY A 165 -14.81 -11.68 1.11
N GLY A 166 -14.33 -12.53 2.02
CA GLY A 166 -12.94 -12.99 2.03
C GLY A 166 -12.58 -13.81 0.80
N GLU A 167 -13.39 -14.81 0.45
CA GLU A 167 -13.18 -15.63 -0.76
C GLU A 167 -13.21 -14.78 -2.04
N LYS A 168 -14.08 -13.77 -2.12
CA LYS A 168 -14.08 -12.80 -3.23
C LYS A 168 -12.75 -12.03 -3.28
N THR A 169 -12.31 -11.47 -2.16
CA THR A 169 -11.05 -10.72 -2.11
C THR A 169 -9.86 -11.60 -2.50
N THR A 170 -9.76 -12.82 -1.99
CA THR A 170 -8.70 -13.78 -2.35
C THR A 170 -8.75 -14.16 -3.84
N THR A 171 -9.95 -14.35 -4.40
CA THR A 171 -10.12 -14.61 -5.85
C THR A 171 -9.66 -13.42 -6.70
N ILE A 172 -9.97 -12.19 -6.27
CA ILE A 172 -9.54 -10.98 -6.98
C ILE A 172 -8.03 -10.75 -6.83
N LEU A 173 -7.45 -11.07 -5.67
CA LEU A 173 -6.00 -11.11 -5.51
C LEU A 173 -5.37 -12.09 -6.50
N ALA A 174 -5.87 -13.33 -6.58
CA ALA A 174 -5.40 -14.32 -7.54
C ALA A 174 -5.48 -13.80 -8.98
N GLN A 175 -6.62 -13.24 -9.38
CA GLN A 175 -6.80 -12.62 -10.69
C GLN A 175 -5.80 -11.49 -10.96
N LEU A 176 -5.51 -10.67 -9.95
CA LEU A 176 -4.58 -9.55 -10.04
C LEU A 176 -3.14 -10.02 -10.25
N LEU A 177 -2.73 -11.07 -9.52
CA LEU A 177 -1.41 -11.68 -9.65
C LEU A 177 -1.25 -12.37 -11.02
N LEU A 178 -2.30 -13.01 -11.55
CA LEU A 178 -2.29 -13.58 -12.91
C LEU A 178 -2.10 -12.52 -14.00
N LYS A 179 -2.65 -11.31 -13.81
CA LYS A 179 -2.51 -10.19 -14.78
C LYS A 179 -1.11 -9.58 -14.83
N GLN A 180 -0.30 -9.77 -13.79
CA GLN A 180 1.07 -9.24 -13.67
C GLN A 180 1.21 -7.76 -14.11
N PRO A 181 0.47 -6.80 -13.51
CA PRO A 181 0.59 -5.37 -13.84
C PRO A 181 1.98 -4.79 -13.53
N ASP A 182 2.39 -3.73 -14.23
CA ASP A 182 3.66 -3.03 -13.96
C ASP A 182 3.73 -2.45 -12.54
N LEU A 183 2.59 -1.99 -12.02
CA LEU A 183 2.42 -1.48 -10.66
C LEU A 183 1.25 -2.18 -9.96
N LEU A 184 1.57 -2.88 -8.88
CA LEU A 184 0.64 -3.59 -8.03
C LEU A 184 0.37 -2.77 -6.76
N LEU A 185 -0.90 -2.42 -6.53
CA LEU A 185 -1.37 -1.69 -5.35
C LEU A 185 -2.22 -2.65 -4.49
N LEU A 186 -1.74 -2.98 -3.30
CA LEU A 186 -2.40 -3.92 -2.40
C LEU A 186 -2.90 -3.19 -1.15
N ASP A 187 -4.22 -3.13 -0.95
CA ASP A 187 -4.83 -2.54 0.25
C ASP A 187 -5.30 -3.65 1.18
N GLU A 188 -4.59 -3.83 2.30
CA GLU A 188 -4.78 -4.88 3.30
C GLU A 188 -4.87 -6.32 2.73
N PRO A 189 -3.85 -6.78 1.95
CA PRO A 189 -3.90 -8.10 1.31
C PRO A 189 -3.90 -9.28 2.30
N SER A 190 -3.44 -9.09 3.55
CA SER A 190 -3.30 -10.15 4.55
C SER A 190 -4.60 -10.50 5.29
N ASN A 191 -5.62 -9.65 5.27
CA ASN A 191 -6.81 -9.77 6.14
C ASN A 191 -7.65 -11.05 5.95
N HIS A 192 -7.54 -11.71 4.79
CA HIS A 192 -8.37 -12.86 4.41
C HIS A 192 -7.53 -14.09 4.03
N LEU A 193 -6.24 -14.07 4.34
CA LEU A 193 -5.32 -15.16 4.06
C LEU A 193 -5.02 -15.94 5.34
N ASP A 194 -4.92 -17.26 5.21
CA ASP A 194 -4.30 -18.09 6.23
C ASP A 194 -2.77 -17.88 6.22
N ILE A 195 -2.10 -18.42 7.24
CA ILE A 195 -0.65 -18.23 7.43
C ILE A 195 0.13 -18.77 6.22
N GLU A 196 -0.26 -19.95 5.71
CA GLU A 196 0.40 -20.58 4.57
C GLU A 196 0.25 -19.75 3.28
N SER A 197 -0.94 -19.21 3.02
CA SER A 197 -1.18 -18.34 1.87
C SER A 197 -0.47 -17.00 1.99
N LEU A 198 -0.34 -16.48 3.21
CA LEU A 198 0.40 -15.25 3.48
C LEU A 198 1.90 -15.44 3.22
N GLU A 199 2.50 -16.51 3.75
CA GLU A 199 3.91 -16.85 3.51
C GLU A 199 4.18 -17.05 2.01
N TRP A 200 3.29 -17.74 1.30
CA TRP A 200 3.40 -17.88 -0.16
C TRP A 200 3.31 -16.54 -0.88
N LEU A 201 2.39 -15.66 -0.47
CA LEU A 201 2.26 -14.32 -1.05
C LEU A 201 3.52 -13.49 -0.82
N GLU A 202 4.15 -13.58 0.36
CA GLU A 202 5.42 -12.89 0.64
C GLU A 202 6.52 -13.32 -0.34
N GLU A 203 6.69 -14.63 -0.54
CA GLU A 203 7.67 -15.16 -1.48
C GLU A 203 7.38 -14.74 -2.93
N TYR A 204 6.10 -14.77 -3.31
CA TYR A 204 5.66 -14.31 -4.63
C TYR A 204 6.00 -12.83 -4.86
N LEU A 205 5.67 -11.95 -3.90
CA LEU A 205 5.92 -10.50 -4.02
C LEU A 205 7.40 -10.14 -3.99
N LYS A 206 8.24 -10.92 -3.28
CA LYS A 206 9.71 -10.80 -3.33
C LYS A 206 10.27 -11.06 -4.72
N GLN A 207 9.69 -12.00 -5.47
CA GLN A 207 10.11 -12.36 -6.83
C GLN A 207 9.38 -11.54 -7.92
N TYR A 208 8.40 -10.73 -7.55
CA TYR A 208 7.60 -9.96 -8.51
C TYR A 208 8.46 -8.95 -9.27
N GLU A 209 8.46 -9.03 -10.61
CA GLU A 209 9.29 -8.17 -11.48
C GLU A 209 8.76 -6.74 -11.62
N GLY A 210 7.50 -6.51 -11.29
CA GLY A 210 6.90 -5.18 -11.27
C GLY A 210 7.17 -4.41 -9.97
N THR A 211 6.55 -3.25 -9.85
CA THR A 211 6.59 -2.43 -8.64
C THR A 211 5.42 -2.79 -7.74
N VAL A 212 5.64 -2.88 -6.43
CA VAL A 212 4.59 -3.21 -5.46
C VAL A 212 4.48 -2.09 -4.44
N CYS A 213 3.26 -1.61 -4.20
CA CYS A 213 2.93 -0.68 -3.13
C CYS A 213 1.85 -1.30 -2.24
N ILE A 214 2.14 -1.44 -0.95
CA ILE A 214 1.34 -2.21 0.01
C ILE A 214 0.87 -1.28 1.13
N ILE A 215 -0.43 -1.24 1.36
CA ILE A 215 -1.01 -0.75 2.62
C ILE A 215 -1.32 -2.01 3.44
N SER A 216 -0.73 -2.14 4.62
CA SER A 216 -1.06 -3.23 5.53
C SER A 216 -0.85 -2.80 6.98
N HIS A 217 -1.66 -3.36 7.87
CA HIS A 217 -1.42 -3.32 9.31
C HIS A 217 -0.52 -4.46 9.82
N ASP A 218 -0.24 -5.46 8.98
CA ASP A 218 0.63 -6.58 9.33
C ASP A 218 2.11 -6.18 9.24
N ARG A 219 2.74 -6.06 10.41
CA ARG A 219 4.13 -5.63 10.55
C ARG A 219 5.11 -6.67 10.03
N TYR A 220 4.83 -7.96 10.22
CA TYR A 220 5.72 -9.04 9.79
C TYR A 220 5.72 -9.14 8.27
N PHE A 221 4.53 -9.11 7.67
CA PHE A 221 4.36 -9.08 6.22
C PHE A 221 5.11 -7.92 5.57
N LEU A 222 4.96 -6.71 6.13
CA LEU A 222 5.68 -5.53 5.64
C LEU A 222 7.19 -5.69 5.80
N ASP A 223 7.67 -6.19 6.93
CA ASP A 223 9.11 -6.38 7.17
C ASP A 223 9.74 -7.37 6.18
N GLN A 224 9.00 -8.41 5.82
CA GLN A 224 9.46 -9.42 4.87
C GLN A 224 9.49 -8.92 3.42
N VAL A 225 8.48 -8.15 3.00
CA VAL A 225 8.30 -7.82 1.58
C VAL A 225 8.86 -6.44 1.21
N VAL A 226 8.73 -5.46 2.10
CA VAL A 226 9.00 -4.06 1.79
C VAL A 226 10.47 -3.72 2.01
N THR A 227 11.01 -2.94 1.07
CA THR A 227 12.40 -2.44 1.12
C THR A 227 12.46 -0.93 1.33
N ARG A 228 11.31 -0.25 1.28
CA ARG A 228 11.17 1.19 1.47
C ARG A 228 9.80 1.51 2.06
N VAL A 229 9.76 2.32 3.11
CA VAL A 229 8.52 2.73 3.77
C VAL A 229 8.21 4.18 3.45
N ILE A 230 6.96 4.46 3.11
CA ILE A 230 6.38 5.79 2.98
C ILE A 230 5.35 5.92 4.10
N GLU A 231 5.65 6.78 5.07
CA GLU A 231 4.74 7.12 6.15
C GLU A 231 3.89 8.32 5.77
N VAL A 232 2.58 8.22 5.98
CA VAL A 232 1.62 9.32 5.83
C VAL A 232 1.06 9.66 7.21
N GLU A 233 1.49 10.79 7.75
CA GLU A 233 1.11 11.29 9.08
C GLU A 233 0.76 12.77 8.99
N SER A 234 -0.35 13.18 9.60
CA SER A 234 -0.84 14.57 9.59
C SER A 234 -0.98 15.19 8.20
N GLY A 235 -1.23 14.36 7.19
CA GLY A 235 -1.38 14.76 5.79
C GLY A 235 -0.06 14.93 5.04
N GLU A 236 1.10 14.87 5.69
CA GLU A 236 2.42 14.91 5.08
C GLU A 236 2.98 13.49 4.85
N CYS A 237 3.97 13.36 3.96
CA CYS A 237 4.64 12.09 3.71
C CYS A 237 6.14 12.12 4.04
N ASN A 238 6.60 11.08 4.75
CA ASN A 238 8.01 10.85 5.05
C ASN A 238 8.47 9.54 4.41
N VAL A 239 9.61 9.57 3.72
CA VAL A 239 10.19 8.40 3.05
C VAL A 239 11.37 7.86 3.87
N TYR A 240 11.35 6.56 4.11
CA TYR A 240 12.38 5.82 4.83
C TYR A 240 12.92 4.70 3.94
N HIS A 241 14.23 4.67 3.75
CA HIS A 241 14.91 3.67 2.94
C HIS A 241 15.35 2.48 3.82
N GLY A 242 14.47 1.48 3.90
CA GLY A 242 14.68 0.27 4.69
C GLY A 242 13.37 -0.50 4.85
N ASP A 243 13.47 -1.66 5.49
CA ASP A 243 12.33 -2.48 5.90
C ASP A 243 11.50 -1.80 7.02
N TYR A 244 10.44 -2.49 7.44
CA TYR A 244 9.55 -1.99 8.49
C TYR A 244 10.28 -1.82 9.84
N SER A 245 11.15 -2.76 10.19
CA SER A 245 11.95 -2.73 11.42
C SER A 245 12.89 -1.52 11.47
N TYR A 246 13.55 -1.20 10.35
CA TYR A 246 14.38 -0.01 10.21
C TYR A 246 13.56 1.26 10.38
N PHE A 247 12.41 1.35 9.71
CA PHE A 247 11.47 2.46 9.86
C PHE A 247 11.10 2.69 11.33
N MET A 248 10.75 1.62 12.06
CA MET A 248 10.36 1.73 13.47
C MET A 248 11.48 2.25 14.36
N LYS A 249 12.72 1.78 14.14
CA LYS A 249 13.91 2.26 14.88
C LYS A 249 14.19 3.73 14.58
N GLU A 250 14.12 4.12 13.32
CA GLU A 250 14.38 5.50 12.89
C GLU A 250 13.28 6.45 13.38
N LYS A 251 12.00 6.03 13.34
CA LYS A 251 10.89 6.79 13.91
C LYS A 251 11.07 6.99 15.42
N GLU A 252 11.47 5.94 16.13
CA GLU A 252 11.76 6.03 17.57
C GLU A 252 12.91 7.00 17.86
N ARG A 253 14.02 6.91 17.12
CA ARG A 253 15.16 7.81 17.27
C ARG A 253 14.74 9.28 17.11
N ARG A 254 14.02 9.60 16.02
CA ARG A 254 13.53 10.96 15.74
C ARG A 254 12.60 11.46 16.85
N LEU A 255 11.72 10.59 17.35
CA LEU A 255 10.80 10.93 18.43
C LEU A 255 11.56 11.25 19.73
N MET A 256 12.59 10.47 20.08
CA MET A 256 13.42 10.74 21.25
C MET A 256 14.17 12.06 21.12
N GLU A 257 14.76 12.35 19.96
CA GLU A 257 15.47 13.60 19.70
C GLU A 257 14.55 14.81 19.82
N GLN A 258 13.34 14.75 19.26
CA GLN A 258 12.32 15.79 19.40
C GLN A 258 11.90 15.98 20.86
N PHE A 259 11.72 14.88 21.59
CA PHE A 259 11.37 14.94 23.00
C PHE A 259 12.47 15.55 23.86
N GLU A 260 13.74 15.23 23.59
CA GLU A 260 14.88 15.83 24.28
C GLU A 260 14.98 17.33 23.98
N GLN A 261 14.81 17.73 22.71
CA GLN A 261 14.76 19.14 22.32
C GLN A 261 13.62 19.89 23.01
N TYR A 262 12.42 19.30 23.06
CA TYR A 262 11.28 19.83 23.80
C TYR A 262 11.61 20.01 25.29
N GLN A 263 12.17 18.99 25.96
CA GLN A 263 12.55 19.10 27.37
C GLN A 263 13.59 20.20 27.61
N ASN A 264 14.60 20.28 26.76
CA ASN A 264 15.65 21.30 26.86
C ASN A 264 15.08 22.71 26.65
N GLN A 265 14.13 22.87 25.71
CA GLN A 265 13.42 24.13 25.51
C GLN A 265 12.55 24.49 26.73
N GLN A 266 11.81 23.54 27.30
CA GLN A 266 11.00 23.75 28.49
C GLN A 266 11.83 24.13 29.72
N LYS A 267 13.01 23.52 29.92
CA LYS A 267 13.96 23.93 30.97
C LYS A 267 14.43 25.38 30.77
N LYS A 268 14.75 25.77 29.53
CA LYS A 268 15.14 27.15 29.20
C LYS A 268 14.01 28.13 29.44
N ILE A 269 12.78 27.80 29.02
CA ILE A 269 11.58 28.62 29.25
C ILE A 269 11.39 28.85 30.75
N LYS A 270 11.40 27.79 31.57
CA LYS A 270 11.27 27.90 33.03
C LYS A 270 12.36 28.76 33.67
N ALA A 271 13.61 28.66 33.20
CA ALA A 271 14.71 29.47 33.70
C ALA A 271 14.54 30.97 33.35
N ILE A 272 14.06 31.26 32.14
CA ILE A 272 13.74 32.63 31.70
C ILE A 272 12.57 33.18 32.52
N GLU A 273 11.50 32.41 32.71
CA GLU A 273 10.34 32.79 33.53
C GLU A 273 10.73 33.10 34.98
N LYS A 274 11.59 32.26 35.58
CA LYS A 274 12.14 32.49 36.91
C LYS A 274 12.93 33.80 36.95
N THR A 275 13.81 34.03 35.98
CA THR A 275 14.60 35.26 35.88
C THR A 275 13.71 36.49 35.73
N ILE A 276 12.64 36.41 34.92
CA ILE A 276 11.65 37.49 34.76
C ILE A 276 10.95 37.78 36.09
N LYS A 277 10.57 36.73 36.85
CA LYS A 277 9.96 36.86 38.17
C LYS A 277 10.92 37.53 39.15
N ASP A 278 12.15 37.06 39.25
CA ASP A 278 13.18 37.61 40.14
C ASP A 278 13.49 39.08 39.80
N LEU A 279 13.57 39.43 38.50
CA LEU A 279 13.75 40.82 38.05
C LEU A 279 12.55 41.73 38.39
N LYS A 280 11.32 41.21 38.32
CA LYS A 280 10.13 41.96 38.75
C LYS A 280 10.14 42.17 40.27
N ASP A 281 10.48 41.13 41.03
CA ASP A 281 10.54 41.19 42.49
C ASP A 281 11.65 42.15 42.98
N TRP A 282 12.83 42.12 42.36
CA TRP A 282 13.90 43.09 42.64
C TRP A 282 13.54 44.51 42.21
N GLY A 283 12.88 44.69 41.06
CA GLY A 283 12.37 45.98 40.63
C GLY A 283 11.41 46.60 41.64
N ASN A 284 10.51 45.79 42.20
CA ASN A 284 9.55 46.19 43.22
C ASN A 284 10.23 46.52 44.57
N ARG A 285 11.24 45.75 44.99
CA ARG A 285 11.93 45.96 46.28
C ARG A 285 12.93 47.12 46.26
N ALA A 286 13.58 47.37 45.13
CA ALA A 286 14.63 48.38 44.99
C ALA A 286 14.16 49.66 44.27
N GLU A 287 12.85 49.79 43.99
CA GLU A 287 12.22 50.91 43.25
C GLU A 287 12.98 51.31 41.97
N ASN A 288 13.59 50.34 41.29
CA ASN A 288 14.47 50.63 40.15
C ASN A 288 13.79 50.27 38.81
N PRO A 289 13.39 51.27 37.99
CA PRO A 289 12.66 51.05 36.76
C PRO A 289 13.45 50.30 35.69
N LYS A 290 14.79 50.21 35.81
CA LYS A 290 15.63 49.46 34.87
C LYS A 290 15.35 47.95 34.93
N PHE A 291 15.05 47.39 36.10
CA PHE A 291 14.73 45.97 36.23
C PHE A 291 13.37 45.62 35.61
N HIS A 292 12.36 46.49 35.76
CA HIS A 292 11.07 46.35 35.09
C HIS A 292 11.19 46.37 33.56
N LYS A 293 11.98 47.30 33.01
CA LYS A 293 12.24 47.36 31.56
C LYS A 293 12.95 46.08 31.06
N ARG A 294 13.91 45.55 31.82
CA ARG A 294 14.63 44.32 31.47
C ARG A 294 13.71 43.09 31.51
N ALA A 295 12.89 42.96 32.56
CA ALA A 295 11.88 41.91 32.68
C ALA A 295 10.86 41.97 31.52
N ALA A 296 10.35 43.15 31.18
CA ALA A 296 9.43 43.34 30.07
C ALA A 296 10.06 43.00 28.71
N SER A 297 11.33 43.35 28.50
CA SER A 297 12.07 42.97 27.28
C SER A 297 12.27 41.45 27.17
N MET A 298 12.54 40.76 28.28
CA MET A 298 12.68 39.31 28.30
C MET A 298 11.34 38.61 28.09
N GLN A 299 10.25 39.12 28.68
CA GLN A 299 8.90 38.61 28.45
C GLN A 299 8.52 38.69 26.96
N LYS A 300 8.72 39.85 26.31
CA LYS A 300 8.46 39.99 24.87
C LYS A 300 9.28 39.02 24.00
N ARG A 301 10.50 38.66 24.42
CA ARG A 301 11.31 37.66 23.72
C ARG A 301 10.79 36.25 23.93
N LEU A 302 10.32 35.93 25.13
CA LEU A 302 9.71 34.65 25.46
C LEU A 302 8.38 34.45 24.70
N ASP A 303 7.55 35.49 24.63
CA ASP A 303 6.26 35.44 23.94
C ASP A 303 6.41 35.28 22.42
N LYS A 304 7.52 35.76 21.84
CA LYS A 304 7.88 35.59 20.43
C LYS A 304 8.63 34.29 20.12
N MET A 305 8.95 33.49 21.15
CA MET A 305 9.68 32.25 20.95
C MET A 305 8.75 31.18 20.37
N GLU A 306 9.14 30.59 19.25
CA GLU A 306 8.46 29.40 18.72
C GLU A 306 8.60 28.25 19.71
N LYS A 307 7.47 27.78 20.22
CA LYS A 307 7.44 26.68 21.18
C LYS A 307 7.36 25.38 20.41
N ILE A 308 8.27 24.47 20.71
CA ILE A 308 8.21 23.10 20.23
C ILE A 308 6.99 22.47 20.90
N GLU A 309 6.10 21.88 20.10
CA GLU A 309 4.93 21.19 20.62
C GLU A 309 5.34 19.90 21.34
N LYS A 310 4.60 19.55 22.38
CA LYS A 310 4.83 18.30 23.10
C LYS A 310 4.42 17.14 22.20
N VAL A 311 5.37 16.32 21.77
CA VAL A 311 5.03 15.11 21.03
C VAL A 311 4.24 14.16 21.93
N ALA A 312 3.09 13.69 21.45
CA ALA A 312 2.22 12.79 22.18
C ALA A 312 2.85 11.39 22.28
N LEU A 313 3.62 11.14 23.34
CA LEU A 313 4.12 9.80 23.68
C LEU A 313 2.98 8.80 24.00
N GLU A 314 1.74 9.26 24.12
CA GLU A 314 0.59 8.48 24.59
C GLU A 314 0.08 7.43 23.59
N GLN A 315 0.33 7.58 22.28
CA GLN A 315 -0.08 6.55 21.31
C GLN A 315 0.68 5.21 21.48
N ARG A 316 1.74 5.16 22.30
CA ARG A 316 2.46 3.91 22.59
C ARG A 316 1.83 3.04 23.68
N LYS A 317 0.94 3.56 24.54
CA LYS A 317 0.32 2.70 25.58
C LYS A 317 -0.82 1.80 25.08
N VAL A 318 -1.27 1.97 23.83
CA VAL A 318 -2.41 1.19 23.30
C VAL A 318 -2.01 0.12 22.28
N ASN A 319 -0.73 -0.03 21.89
CA ASN A 319 -0.32 -1.12 20.98
C ASN A 319 1.13 -1.61 21.18
N LEU A 320 1.63 -1.55 22.42
CA LEU A 320 2.77 -2.36 22.89
C LEU A 320 2.24 -3.60 23.62
N GLY A 321 1.36 -4.34 22.95
CA GLY A 321 1.19 -5.76 23.26
C GLY A 321 2.40 -6.47 22.67
N PHE A 322 3.44 -6.67 23.47
CA PHE A 322 4.31 -7.83 23.29
C PHE A 322 3.41 -9.05 23.47
N SER A 323 2.73 -9.51 22.41
CA SER A 323 2.28 -10.89 22.36
C SER A 323 3.51 -11.69 21.98
N ASP A 324 4.19 -12.18 23.02
CA ASP A 324 5.12 -13.30 22.90
C ASP A 324 4.53 -14.35 21.95
N GLY A 325 5.38 -14.83 21.05
CA GLY A 325 5.05 -15.94 20.18
C GLY A 325 4.52 -17.11 20.99
N GLY A 326 3.27 -17.46 20.75
CA GLY A 326 2.63 -18.63 21.31
C GLY A 326 1.53 -19.06 20.36
N ARG A 327 1.83 -20.04 19.51
CA ARG A 327 0.84 -20.85 18.80
C ARG A 327 -0.25 -21.26 19.81
N SER A 328 -1.45 -20.67 19.67
CA SER A 328 -2.61 -21.08 20.44
C SER A 328 -3.13 -22.38 19.82
N SER A 329 -2.70 -23.48 20.40
CA SER A 329 -3.25 -24.82 20.17
C SER A 329 -4.58 -24.94 20.91
N ASN A 330 -5.60 -25.44 20.19
CA ASN A 330 -6.79 -26.15 20.66
C ASN A 330 -7.55 -25.58 21.87
N GLU A 331 -8.66 -24.89 21.62
CA GLU A 331 -9.84 -24.99 22.49
C GLU A 331 -11.01 -25.62 21.73
N VAL A 332 -11.23 -26.89 22.02
CA VAL A 332 -12.40 -27.67 21.61
C VAL A 332 -13.57 -27.26 22.50
N PHE A 333 -14.62 -26.68 21.91
CA PHE A 333 -15.89 -26.47 22.60
C PHE A 333 -16.57 -27.84 22.83
N VAL A 334 -16.56 -28.30 24.08
CA VAL A 334 -17.40 -29.42 24.52
C VAL A 334 -18.76 -28.85 24.96
N GLN A 335 -19.79 -29.15 24.17
CA GLN A 335 -21.19 -28.93 24.50
C GLN A 335 -21.58 -29.86 25.67
N ARG A 336 -22.15 -29.30 26.75
CA ARG A 336 -22.81 -30.09 27.80
C ARG A 336 -24.32 -29.93 27.67
N ASN A 337 -24.95 -31.10 27.52
CA ASN A 337 -26.37 -31.49 27.47
C ASN A 337 -27.42 -30.48 27.88
#